data_AF-A0A4W2GHG5-F1
#
_entry.id   AF-A0A4W2GHG5-F1
#
_cell.length_a   1.000
_cell.length_b   1.000
_cell.length_c   1.000
_cell.angle_alpha   90.00
_cell.angle_beta   90.00
_cell.angle_gamma   90.00
#
_symmetry.space_group_name_H-M   'P 1'
#
loop_
_entity.id
_entity.type
_entity.pdbx_description
1 polymer ?
#
loop_
_entity_poly.entity_id
_entity_poly.type
_entity_poly.pdbx_seq_one_letter_code
_entity_poly.pdbx_strand_id
1 'polypeptide(L)'
;MQVHAKMGPINDRNGMDLTEAEDIKKRWQEYTEELYKKDLHDQDNHDGVITDLEPDILECEVKWALESITTNKASGGDGIPVEIFQILKDDAVKVLHSICQQIWKTQQWPQDWKRSVFIPIPKKGNAKECSNDHTVALISHASKVMLKIPQARLQQYVNRELPDVQAGFRKGRGTRDQIANIHWIIGKGREFQKKIYFCFIDYAKAFDCVDHNKLWKILKEMGIPDHLTCLLRNLYAGQEATVKTGHGTIDWFQIGKGVCQGCILSPCLFNLYAEYFMRNAGLGEAQAGIKIAGRNVNNLRYADDTTLMAESEEELKSLLMKVKEESEKVGLKLNIQKTKIMACGPITSWEIDGETVEAVSDFIFWGSKITADGDCSHEIKRRLLLGRKVMTNLDSIFKSRAITLPAKVHLVKPMVFPVVMYGCESWTVKKAEH
;
A
#
# COMPACT_ATOMS: atom_id res chain seq x y z
N MET A 1 -23.54 4.39 -5.31
CA MET A 1 -22.89 5.08 -6.44
C MET A 1 -22.08 4.05 -7.21
N GLN A 2 -22.53 3.66 -8.41
CA GLN A 2 -21.82 2.67 -9.22
C GLN A 2 -20.57 3.33 -9.84
N VAL A 3 -19.39 2.92 -9.39
CA VAL A 3 -18.13 3.33 -10.00
C VAL A 3 -18.00 2.61 -11.34
N HIS A 4 -18.43 3.25 -12.43
CA HIS A 4 -18.07 2.81 -13.78
C HIS A 4 -16.91 3.71 -14.22
N ALA A 5 -15.68 3.22 -14.07
CA ALA A 5 -14.58 3.79 -14.84
C ALA A 5 -14.92 3.52 -16.32
N LYS A 6 -15.03 4.58 -17.14
CA LYS A 6 -15.06 4.41 -18.60
C LYS A 6 -13.73 3.80 -18.99
N MET A 7 -13.73 2.49 -19.24
CA MET A 7 -12.54 1.75 -19.61
C MET A 7 -12.36 1.85 -21.11
N GLY A 8 -11.23 2.42 -21.54
CA GLY A 8 -10.83 2.48 -22.94
C GLY A 8 -10.37 1.11 -23.47
N PRO A 9 -9.86 1.05 -24.71
CA PRO A 9 -9.23 -0.16 -25.22
C PRO A 9 -8.03 -0.57 -24.36
N ILE A 10 -7.81 -1.87 -24.22
CA ILE A 10 -6.65 -2.42 -23.49
C ILE A 10 -5.76 -3.26 -24.41
N ASN A 11 -4.48 -3.41 -24.10
CA ASN A 11 -3.56 -4.21 -24.91
C ASN A 11 -3.68 -5.71 -24.63
N ASP A 12 -3.60 -6.50 -25.69
CA ASP A 12 -3.31 -7.92 -25.61
C ASP A 12 -1.86 -8.19 -25.12
N ARG A 13 -1.41 -9.45 -25.13
CA ARG A 13 -0.04 -9.81 -24.72
C ARG A 13 1.05 -9.27 -25.66
N ASN A 14 0.69 -9.00 -26.92
CA ASN A 14 1.60 -8.56 -27.97
C ASN A 14 1.60 -7.04 -28.16
N GLY A 15 0.82 -6.30 -27.36
CA GLY A 15 0.70 -4.85 -27.47
C GLY A 15 -0.33 -4.37 -28.48
N MET A 16 -1.20 -5.22 -29.02
CA MET A 16 -2.30 -4.83 -29.90
C MET A 16 -3.52 -4.36 -29.09
N ASP A 17 -4.18 -3.31 -29.55
CA ASP A 17 -5.37 -2.77 -28.87
C ASP A 17 -6.58 -3.72 -29.06
N LEU A 18 -7.16 -4.14 -27.94
CA LEU A 18 -8.43 -4.85 -27.84
C LEU A 18 -9.56 -3.85 -27.61
N THR A 19 -10.56 -3.87 -28.48
CA THR A 19 -11.73 -2.98 -28.43
C THR A 19 -13.02 -3.72 -28.08
N GLU A 20 -13.08 -5.02 -28.38
CA GLU A 20 -14.27 -5.84 -28.14
C GLU A 20 -14.40 -6.23 -26.67
N ALA A 21 -15.61 -6.06 -26.12
CA ALA A 21 -15.88 -6.29 -24.70
C ALA A 21 -15.46 -7.69 -24.22
N GLU A 22 -15.64 -8.72 -25.05
CA GLU A 22 -15.33 -10.10 -24.69
C GLU A 22 -13.83 -10.38 -24.69
N ASP A 23 -13.08 -9.82 -25.65
CA ASP A 23 -11.62 -9.92 -25.66
C ASP A 23 -10.99 -9.19 -24.47
N ILE A 24 -11.56 -8.02 -24.11
CA ILE A 24 -11.15 -7.25 -22.93
C ILE A 24 -11.37 -8.07 -21.65
N LYS A 25 -12.52 -8.72 -21.49
CA LYS A 25 -12.81 -9.61 -20.35
C LYS A 25 -11.83 -10.77 -20.29
N LYS A 26 -11.62 -11.46 -21.42
CA LYS A 26 -10.69 -12.58 -21.51
C LYS A 26 -9.28 -12.16 -21.13
N ARG A 27 -8.82 -11.00 -21.61
CA ARG A 27 -7.51 -10.45 -21.27
C ARG A 27 -7.36 -10.16 -19.77
N TRP A 28 -8.41 -9.66 -19.13
CA TRP A 28 -8.46 -9.46 -17.68
C TRP A 28 -8.42 -10.78 -16.91
N GLN A 29 -9.19 -11.79 -17.33
CA GLN A 29 -9.18 -13.13 -16.74
C GLN A 29 -7.77 -13.71 -16.77
N GLU A 30 -7.15 -13.75 -17.95
CA GLU A 30 -5.78 -14.25 -18.13
C GLU A 30 -4.79 -13.51 -17.24
N TYR A 31 -4.88 -12.17 -17.19
CA TYR A 31 -3.99 -11.35 -16.36
C TYR A 31 -4.09 -11.68 -14.87
N THR A 32 -5.31 -11.75 -14.34
CA THR A 32 -5.52 -11.94 -12.90
C THR A 32 -5.26 -13.37 -12.46
N GLU A 33 -5.62 -14.37 -13.27
CA GLU A 33 -5.28 -15.76 -12.99
C GLU A 33 -3.77 -15.96 -12.94
N GLU A 34 -3.01 -15.39 -13.88
CA GLU A 34 -1.55 -15.46 -13.87
C GLU A 34 -0.95 -14.71 -12.67
N LEU A 35 -1.49 -13.52 -12.34
CA LEU A 35 -0.99 -12.70 -11.23
C LEU A 35 -1.16 -13.39 -9.88
N TYR A 36 -2.34 -13.97 -9.62
CA TYR A 36 -2.67 -14.57 -8.32
C TYR A 36 -2.44 -16.08 -8.26
N LYS A 37 -1.86 -16.69 -9.30
CA LYS A 37 -1.52 -18.11 -9.30
C LYS A 37 -0.58 -18.45 -8.15
N LYS A 38 -0.91 -19.49 -7.37
CA LYS A 38 -0.03 -20.03 -6.33
C LYS A 38 1.21 -20.67 -6.96
N ASP A 39 2.38 -20.37 -6.42
CA ASP A 39 3.61 -21.03 -6.82
C ASP A 39 3.61 -22.44 -6.18
N LEU A 40 3.86 -23.49 -6.97
CA LEU A 40 3.66 -24.90 -6.59
C LEU A 40 4.68 -25.44 -5.57
N HIS A 41 5.58 -24.61 -5.05
CA HIS A 41 6.80 -25.09 -4.39
C HIS A 41 6.68 -25.43 -2.90
N ASP A 42 5.60 -25.02 -2.22
CA ASP A 42 5.48 -25.24 -0.77
C ASP A 42 4.22 -26.06 -0.43
N GLN A 43 4.44 -27.29 0.06
CA GLN A 43 3.41 -28.04 0.78
C GLN A 43 3.07 -27.30 2.07
N ASP A 44 1.77 -27.11 2.31
CA ASP A 44 1.26 -26.51 3.53
C ASP A 44 1.39 -27.56 4.65
N ASN A 45 2.46 -27.48 5.44
CA ASN A 45 2.65 -28.34 6.60
C ASN A 45 1.67 -27.92 7.70
N HIS A 46 0.48 -28.51 7.62
CA HIS A 46 -0.51 -28.55 8.66
C HIS A 46 0.00 -29.52 9.74
N ASP A 47 0.14 -29.09 11.00
CA ASP A 47 0.09 -29.98 12.19
C ASP A 47 0.38 -29.19 13.47
N GLY A 48 -0.60 -28.40 13.91
CA GLY A 48 -0.59 -27.86 15.26
C GLY A 48 -2.01 -27.88 15.82
N VAL A 49 -2.23 -28.64 16.89
CA VAL A 49 -3.43 -28.48 17.72
C VAL A 49 -3.32 -27.11 18.38
N ILE A 50 -4.33 -26.26 18.23
CA ILE A 50 -4.36 -24.95 18.87
C ILE A 50 -4.59 -25.19 20.36
N THR A 51 -3.53 -25.05 21.16
CA THR A 51 -3.59 -25.29 22.60
C THR A 51 -4.09 -24.07 23.37
N ASP A 52 -3.84 -22.86 22.86
CA ASP A 52 -4.20 -21.60 23.51
C ASP A 52 -5.17 -20.78 22.64
N LEU A 53 -6.42 -20.68 23.09
CA LEU A 53 -7.44 -19.87 22.43
C LEU A 53 -7.39 -18.43 22.94
N GLU A 54 -7.25 -17.49 22.02
CA GLU A 54 -7.49 -16.07 22.30
C GLU A 54 -8.90 -15.83 22.89
N PRO A 55 -9.09 -14.79 23.73
CA PRO A 55 -10.38 -14.47 24.34
C PRO A 55 -11.52 -14.39 23.34
N ASP A 56 -12.73 -14.78 23.75
CA ASP A 56 -13.94 -14.67 22.94
C ASP A 56 -14.18 -13.23 22.44
N ILE A 57 -14.94 -13.10 21.35
CA ILE A 57 -15.28 -11.80 20.79
C ILE A 57 -16.37 -11.17 21.65
N LEU A 58 -16.14 -9.94 22.09
CA LEU A 58 -17.14 -9.20 22.87
C LEU A 58 -18.12 -8.48 21.94
N GLU A 59 -19.37 -8.34 22.38
CA GLU A 59 -20.39 -7.56 21.65
C GLU A 59 -19.94 -6.10 21.45
N CYS A 60 -19.22 -5.53 22.42
CA CYS A 60 -18.67 -4.18 22.31
C CYS A 60 -17.58 -4.06 21.24
N GLU A 61 -16.79 -5.11 20.96
CA GLU A 61 -15.83 -5.12 19.86
C GLU A 61 -16.56 -5.08 18.52
N VAL A 62 -17.67 -5.81 18.39
CA VAL A 62 -18.51 -5.82 17.17
C VAL A 62 -19.18 -4.47 16.97
N LYS A 63 -19.74 -3.88 18.03
CA LYS A 63 -20.34 -2.54 17.99
C LYS A 63 -19.32 -1.49 17.57
N TRP A 64 -18.14 -1.48 18.20
CA TRP A 64 -17.03 -0.60 17.82
C TRP A 64 -16.61 -0.80 16.36
N ALA A 65 -16.46 -2.06 15.93
CA ALA A 65 -16.09 -2.39 14.56
C ALA A 65 -17.11 -1.84 13.56
N LEU A 66 -18.41 -2.05 13.80
CA LEU A 66 -19.49 -1.56 12.95
C LEU A 66 -19.54 -0.02 12.87
N GLU A 67 -19.38 0.66 14.00
CA GLU A 67 -19.36 2.13 14.06
C GLU A 67 -18.09 2.72 13.40
N SER A 68 -16.99 1.98 13.37
CA SER A 68 -15.73 2.42 12.75
C SER A 68 -15.73 2.34 11.22
N ILE A 69 -16.66 1.59 10.61
CA ILE A 69 -16.74 1.47 9.15
C ILE A 69 -17.35 2.74 8.56
N THR A 70 -16.62 3.36 7.64
CA THR A 70 -17.06 4.56 6.95
C THR A 70 -18.29 4.30 6.08
N THR A 71 -19.25 5.21 6.12
CA THR A 71 -20.43 5.23 5.26
C THR A 71 -20.11 5.70 3.84
N ASN A 72 -21.08 5.56 2.93
CA ASN A 72 -21.01 5.92 1.51
C ASN A 72 -19.93 5.16 0.74
N LYS A 73 -19.61 3.93 1.18
CA LYS A 73 -18.68 3.03 0.48
C LYS A 73 -19.44 2.03 -0.39
N ALA A 74 -18.78 1.58 -1.46
CA ALA A 74 -19.32 0.55 -2.32
C ALA A 74 -19.46 -0.78 -1.55
N SER A 75 -20.59 -1.47 -1.77
CA SER A 75 -20.85 -2.81 -1.24
C SER A 75 -19.97 -3.85 -1.92
N GLY A 76 -19.79 -4.99 -1.24
CA GLY A 76 -19.19 -6.17 -1.83
C GLY A 76 -20.13 -6.88 -2.82
N GLY A 77 -19.79 -8.12 -3.15
CA GLY A 77 -20.61 -8.95 -4.05
C GLY A 77 -22.02 -9.27 -3.53
N ASP A 78 -22.25 -9.13 -2.22
CA ASP A 78 -23.56 -9.32 -1.57
C ASP A 78 -24.55 -8.16 -1.82
N GLY A 79 -24.07 -7.01 -2.29
CA GLY A 79 -24.91 -5.84 -2.52
C GLY A 79 -25.42 -5.17 -1.23
N ILE A 80 -24.92 -5.55 -0.05
CA ILE A 80 -25.40 -5.02 1.24
C ILE A 80 -24.56 -3.80 1.67
N PRO A 81 -25.13 -2.59 1.68
CA PRO A 81 -24.45 -1.39 2.18
C PRO A 81 -24.35 -1.39 3.72
N VAL A 82 -23.32 -0.72 4.26
CA VAL A 82 -23.08 -0.68 5.71
C VAL A 82 -24.21 0.03 6.48
N GLU A 83 -24.86 0.98 5.81
CA GLU A 83 -25.93 1.80 6.34
C GLU A 83 -27.12 0.96 6.84
N ILE A 84 -27.38 -0.21 6.22
CA ILE A 84 -28.45 -1.12 6.68
C ILE A 84 -28.15 -1.60 8.10
N PHE A 85 -26.92 -2.03 8.37
CA PHE A 85 -26.51 -2.47 9.71
C PHE A 85 -26.57 -1.31 10.71
N GLN A 86 -26.18 -0.11 10.30
CA GLN A 86 -26.21 1.08 11.16
C GLN A 86 -27.64 1.54 11.48
N ILE A 87 -28.61 1.33 10.58
CA ILE A 87 -30.04 1.60 10.83
C ILE A 87 -30.61 0.60 11.84
N LEU A 88 -30.23 -0.68 11.73
CA LEU A 88 -30.67 -1.75 12.62
C LEU A 88 -30.05 -1.68 14.04
N LYS A 89 -28.95 -0.93 14.20
CA LYS A 89 -28.29 -0.67 15.50
C LYS A 89 -28.02 -1.95 16.28
N ASP A 90 -28.52 -2.06 17.52
CA ASP A 90 -28.21 -3.14 18.45
C ASP A 90 -28.70 -4.51 17.94
N ASP A 91 -29.76 -4.55 17.11
CA ASP A 91 -30.22 -5.81 16.51
C ASP A 91 -29.21 -6.35 15.48
N ALA A 92 -28.60 -5.47 14.68
CA ALA A 92 -27.51 -5.87 13.79
C ALA A 92 -26.28 -6.30 14.58
N VAL A 93 -25.95 -5.62 15.69
CA VAL A 93 -24.82 -6.00 16.55
C VAL A 93 -24.99 -7.41 17.11
N LYS A 94 -26.18 -7.75 17.63
CA LYS A 94 -26.45 -9.11 18.16
C LYS A 94 -26.27 -10.20 17.09
N VAL A 95 -26.82 -9.98 15.90
CA VAL A 95 -26.72 -10.95 14.79
C VAL A 95 -25.27 -11.08 14.33
N LEU A 96 -24.58 -9.96 14.10
CA LEU A 96 -23.18 -9.96 13.69
C LEU A 96 -22.28 -10.58 14.76
N HIS A 97 -22.54 -10.33 16.05
CA HIS A 97 -21.80 -10.92 17.15
C HIS A 97 -21.94 -12.44 17.17
N SER A 98 -23.16 -12.97 17.02
CA SER A 98 -23.38 -14.41 16.92
C SER A 98 -22.58 -15.03 15.77
N ILE A 99 -22.59 -14.40 14.60
CA ILE A 99 -21.84 -14.89 13.42
C ILE A 99 -20.33 -14.81 13.66
N CYS A 100 -19.83 -13.66 14.14
CA CYS A 100 -18.41 -13.46 14.44
C CYS A 100 -17.92 -14.48 15.47
N GLN A 101 -18.70 -14.73 16.51
CA GLN A 101 -18.36 -15.68 17.57
C GLN A 101 -18.33 -17.13 17.07
N GLN A 102 -19.23 -17.49 16.15
CA GLN A 102 -19.21 -18.79 15.49
C GLN A 102 -17.95 -18.96 14.64
N ILE A 103 -17.63 -17.97 13.79
CA ILE A 103 -16.41 -17.96 12.98
C ILE A 103 -15.16 -18.03 13.87
N TRP A 104 -15.16 -17.30 14.99
CA TRP A 104 -14.05 -17.32 15.95
C TRP A 104 -13.81 -18.73 16.51
N LYS A 105 -14.87 -19.40 16.97
CA LYS A 105 -14.76 -20.73 17.61
C LYS A 105 -14.47 -21.85 16.61
N THR A 106 -15.11 -21.83 15.44
CA THR A 106 -14.97 -22.90 14.45
C THR A 106 -13.81 -22.65 13.49
N GLN A 107 -13.34 -21.40 13.39
CA GLN A 107 -12.39 -20.91 12.40
C GLN A 107 -12.84 -21.12 10.95
N GLN A 108 -14.15 -21.31 10.74
CA GLN A 108 -14.75 -21.51 9.43
C GLN A 108 -15.42 -20.23 8.97
N TRP A 109 -14.96 -19.72 7.82
CA TRP A 109 -15.52 -18.52 7.20
C TRP A 109 -16.65 -18.87 6.22
N PRO A 110 -17.75 -18.11 6.21
CA PRO A 110 -18.77 -18.21 5.15
C PRO A 110 -18.12 -18.01 3.77
N GLN A 111 -18.51 -18.83 2.78
CA GLN A 111 -17.92 -18.73 1.44
C GLN A 111 -18.11 -17.34 0.82
N ASP A 112 -19.28 -16.73 1.02
CA ASP A 112 -19.57 -15.37 0.54
C ASP A 112 -18.64 -14.30 1.13
N TRP A 113 -18.06 -14.54 2.31
CA TRP A 113 -17.11 -13.62 2.95
C TRP A 113 -15.67 -13.83 2.48
N LYS A 114 -15.40 -14.93 1.78
CA LYS A 114 -14.13 -15.25 1.11
C LYS A 114 -14.13 -14.83 -0.37
N ARG A 115 -15.24 -14.25 -0.85
CA ARG A 115 -15.41 -13.73 -2.20
C ARG A 115 -15.16 -12.23 -2.27
N SER A 116 -14.50 -11.78 -3.33
CA SER A 116 -14.23 -10.37 -3.56
C SER A 116 -14.47 -9.94 -5.00
N VAL A 117 -14.91 -8.70 -5.19
CA VAL A 117 -15.08 -8.09 -6.52
C VAL A 117 -13.98 -7.06 -6.72
N PHE A 118 -13.08 -7.31 -7.67
CA PHE A 118 -11.98 -6.43 -8.02
C PHE A 118 -12.44 -5.36 -9.00
N ILE A 119 -12.19 -4.10 -8.65
CA ILE A 119 -12.44 -2.95 -9.51
C ILE A 119 -11.08 -2.42 -10.00
N PRO A 120 -10.77 -2.53 -11.30
CA PRO A 120 -9.59 -1.91 -11.88
C PRO A 120 -9.69 -0.38 -11.83
N ILE A 121 -8.63 0.26 -11.33
CA ILE A 121 -8.49 1.72 -11.27
C ILE A 121 -7.15 2.08 -11.93
N PRO A 122 -7.15 2.88 -13.00
CA PRO A 122 -5.91 3.27 -13.69
C PRO A 122 -4.94 4.01 -12.77
N LYS A 123 -3.66 3.62 -12.77
CA LYS A 123 -2.58 4.31 -12.04
C LYS A 123 -2.43 5.76 -12.50
N LYS A 124 -2.48 5.97 -13.82
CA LYS A 124 -2.33 7.26 -14.48
C LYS A 124 -3.12 7.25 -15.79
N GLY A 125 -3.96 8.25 -16.02
CA GLY A 125 -4.64 8.48 -17.31
C GLY A 125 -5.36 7.25 -17.87
N ASN A 126 -5.45 7.16 -19.20
CA ASN A 126 -5.98 5.99 -19.91
C ASN A 126 -4.93 4.87 -19.91
N ALA A 127 -4.92 4.03 -18.87
CA ALA A 127 -4.12 2.81 -18.85
C ALA A 127 -4.61 1.89 -19.98
N LYS A 128 -3.67 1.44 -20.82
CA LYS A 128 -3.97 0.45 -21.85
C LYS A 128 -3.54 -0.97 -21.45
N GLU A 129 -2.52 -1.13 -20.61
CA GLU A 129 -2.14 -2.44 -20.08
C GLU A 129 -2.79 -2.69 -18.71
N CYS A 130 -3.29 -3.91 -18.46
CA CYS A 130 -3.83 -4.31 -17.15
C CYS A 130 -2.80 -4.16 -16.00
N SER A 131 -1.51 -4.23 -16.31
CA SER A 131 -0.39 -3.98 -15.37
C SER A 131 -0.38 -2.55 -14.82
N ASN A 132 -0.96 -1.61 -15.57
CA ASN A 132 -1.01 -0.19 -15.26
C ASN A 132 -2.27 0.21 -14.49
N ASP A 133 -3.13 -0.74 -14.14
CA ASP A 133 -4.22 -0.57 -13.21
C ASP A 133 -3.85 -1.09 -11.80
N HIS A 134 -4.53 -0.56 -10.79
CA HIS A 134 -4.64 -1.16 -9.47
C HIS A 134 -5.99 -1.86 -9.34
N THR A 135 -6.01 -3.06 -8.75
CA THR A 135 -7.25 -3.78 -8.46
C THR A 135 -7.69 -3.51 -7.03
N VAL A 136 -8.79 -2.78 -6.83
CA VAL A 136 -9.36 -2.58 -5.48
C VAL A 136 -10.41 -3.65 -5.21
N ALA A 137 -10.22 -4.40 -4.13
CA ALA A 137 -11.12 -5.45 -3.69
C ALA A 137 -12.31 -4.89 -2.91
N LEU A 138 -13.52 -5.16 -3.40
CA LEU A 138 -14.77 -4.95 -2.68
C LEU A 138 -15.17 -6.25 -2.00
N ILE A 139 -15.17 -6.21 -0.66
CA ILE A 139 -15.60 -7.31 0.22
C ILE A 139 -16.88 -6.92 0.97
N SER A 140 -17.63 -7.93 1.43
CA SER A 140 -18.84 -7.75 2.24
C SER A 140 -18.59 -6.82 3.45
N HIS A 141 -19.54 -5.94 3.74
CA HIS A 141 -19.47 -5.08 4.93
C HIS A 141 -19.54 -5.89 6.23
N ALA A 142 -20.31 -6.99 6.26
CA ALA A 142 -20.34 -7.89 7.41
C ALA A 142 -18.98 -8.57 7.63
N SER A 143 -18.32 -9.00 6.55
CA SER A 143 -16.93 -9.49 6.62
C SER A 143 -15.99 -8.40 7.15
N LYS A 144 -16.09 -7.14 6.68
CA LYS A 144 -15.28 -6.02 7.21
C LYS A 144 -15.43 -5.83 8.73
N VAL A 145 -16.64 -5.99 9.27
CA VAL A 145 -16.89 -5.94 10.73
C VAL A 145 -16.08 -7.03 11.42
N MET A 146 -16.17 -8.27 10.95
CA MET A 146 -15.39 -9.37 11.51
C MET A 146 -13.89 -9.11 11.39
N LEU A 147 -13.39 -8.63 10.24
CA LEU A 147 -11.96 -8.39 10.00
C LEU A 147 -11.39 -7.23 10.85
N LYS A 148 -12.22 -6.28 11.27
CA LYS A 148 -11.82 -5.17 12.15
C LYS A 148 -11.37 -5.65 13.53
N ILE A 149 -11.95 -6.73 14.03
CA ILE A 149 -11.68 -7.30 15.36
C ILE A 149 -10.25 -7.90 15.44
N PRO A 150 -9.86 -8.88 14.60
CA PRO A 150 -8.48 -9.36 14.57
C PRO A 150 -7.52 -8.26 14.12
N GLN A 151 -7.93 -7.29 13.29
CA GLN A 151 -7.07 -6.14 12.95
C GLN A 151 -6.70 -5.32 14.20
N ALA A 152 -7.66 -5.06 15.07
CA ALA A 152 -7.42 -4.35 16.33
C ALA A 152 -6.52 -5.16 17.27
N ARG A 153 -6.76 -6.47 17.39
CA ARG A 153 -5.96 -7.37 18.22
C ARG A 153 -4.54 -7.56 17.68
N LEU A 154 -4.34 -7.56 16.36
CA LEU A 154 -3.02 -7.62 15.71
C LEU A 154 -2.22 -6.32 15.87
N GLN A 155 -2.90 -5.19 16.09
CA GLN A 155 -2.25 -3.89 16.16
C GLN A 155 -1.20 -3.80 17.27
N GLN A 156 -1.38 -4.53 18.39
CA GLN A 156 -0.37 -4.57 19.45
C GLN A 156 0.94 -5.21 18.97
N TYR A 157 0.86 -6.27 18.16
CA TYR A 157 2.02 -6.92 17.56
C TYR A 157 2.66 -6.00 16.53
N VAL A 158 1.87 -5.39 15.65
CA VAL A 158 2.37 -4.37 14.70
C VAL A 158 3.12 -3.25 15.42
N ASN A 159 2.60 -2.75 16.52
CA ASN A 159 3.25 -1.67 17.27
C ASN A 159 4.53 -2.13 17.97
N ARG A 160 4.58 -3.37 18.45
CA ARG A 160 5.77 -3.99 19.06
C ARG A 160 6.85 -4.29 18.03
N GLU A 161 6.46 -4.82 16.88
CA GLU A 161 7.36 -5.31 15.85
C GLU A 161 7.86 -4.17 14.93
N LEU A 162 7.04 -3.18 14.57
CA LEU A 162 7.47 -2.19 13.58
C LEU A 162 8.37 -1.09 14.17
N PRO A 163 9.60 -0.92 13.65
CA PRO A 163 10.50 0.14 14.07
C PRO A 163 10.01 1.51 13.58
N ASP A 164 10.55 2.58 14.15
CA ASP A 164 10.11 3.94 13.88
C ASP A 164 10.26 4.39 12.41
N VAL A 165 11.20 3.78 11.69
CA VAL A 165 11.49 4.07 10.28
C VAL A 165 10.38 3.63 9.32
N GLN A 166 9.51 2.68 9.73
CA GLN A 166 8.31 2.30 8.97
C GLN A 166 7.14 3.19 9.41
N ALA A 167 6.70 4.08 8.52
CA ALA A 167 5.60 5.00 8.74
C ALA A 167 4.27 4.54 8.10
N GLY A 168 4.32 3.60 7.15
CA GLY A 168 3.15 3.16 6.40
C GLY A 168 2.08 2.56 7.29
N PHE A 169 0.84 3.05 7.15
CA PHE A 169 -0.33 2.55 7.87
C PHE A 169 -0.23 2.56 9.39
N ARG A 170 0.56 3.49 9.96
CA ARG A 170 0.69 3.65 11.42
C ARG A 170 0.03 4.94 11.89
N LYS A 171 -0.68 4.83 13.02
CA LYS A 171 -1.33 5.99 13.63
C LYS A 171 -0.29 7.03 14.04
N GLY A 172 -0.52 8.29 13.64
CA GLY A 172 0.36 9.42 13.97
C GLY A 172 1.66 9.47 13.17
N ARG A 173 1.80 8.67 12.10
CA ARG A 173 2.93 8.71 11.17
C ARG A 173 2.40 8.86 9.75
N GLY A 174 3.01 9.72 8.96
CA GLY A 174 2.60 10.01 7.60
C GLY A 174 3.78 10.22 6.66
N THR A 175 3.44 10.35 5.37
CA THR A 175 4.42 10.66 4.32
C THR A 175 5.15 11.98 4.59
N ARG A 176 4.46 12.99 5.13
CA ARG A 176 5.00 14.33 5.40
C ARG A 176 6.11 14.31 6.45
N ASP A 177 6.01 13.46 7.47
CA ASP A 177 7.05 13.29 8.48
C ASP A 177 8.35 12.79 7.84
N GLN A 178 8.22 11.85 6.92
CA GLN A 178 9.38 11.26 6.27
C GLN A 178 9.95 12.14 5.14
N ILE A 179 9.11 12.95 4.48
CA ILE A 179 9.55 14.02 3.59
C ILE A 179 10.37 15.06 4.38
N ALA A 180 9.96 15.41 5.61
CA ALA A 180 10.76 16.27 6.48
C ALA A 180 12.10 15.61 6.84
N ASN A 181 12.10 14.32 7.21
CA ASN A 181 13.32 13.58 7.52
C ASN A 181 14.32 13.61 6.37
N ILE A 182 13.91 13.35 5.11
CA ILE A 182 14.84 13.36 3.98
C ILE A 182 15.41 14.77 3.72
N HIS A 183 14.61 15.83 3.85
CA HIS A 183 15.10 17.20 3.74
C HIS A 183 16.13 17.55 4.82
N TRP A 184 15.88 17.16 6.08
CA TRP A 184 16.83 17.37 7.17
C TRP A 184 18.11 16.57 6.98
N ILE A 185 18.02 15.32 6.52
CA ILE A 185 19.18 14.47 6.23
C ILE A 185 20.05 15.13 5.14
N ILE A 186 19.46 15.56 4.03
CA ILE A 186 20.18 16.27 2.96
C ILE A 186 20.78 17.57 3.49
N GLY A 187 20.01 18.38 4.22
CA GLY A 187 20.46 19.63 4.81
C GLY A 187 21.66 19.44 5.74
N LYS A 188 21.61 18.44 6.63
CA LYS A 188 22.71 18.10 7.54
C LYS A 188 23.91 17.52 6.81
N GLY A 189 23.70 16.69 5.79
CA GLY A 189 24.76 16.21 4.92
C GLY A 189 25.56 17.37 4.32
N ARG A 190 24.86 18.39 3.81
CA ARG A 190 25.49 19.61 3.27
C ARG A 190 26.21 20.43 4.33
N GLU A 191 25.61 20.63 5.50
CA GLU A 191 26.20 21.37 6.63
C GLU A 191 27.55 20.79 7.05
N PHE A 192 27.65 19.46 7.10
CA PHE A 192 28.88 18.74 7.48
C PHE A 192 29.74 18.29 6.29
N GLN A 193 29.44 18.74 5.06
CA GLN A 193 30.13 18.34 3.82
C GLN A 193 30.23 16.81 3.62
N LYS A 194 29.21 16.09 4.08
CA LYS A 194 29.06 14.65 3.90
C LYS A 194 28.34 14.37 2.58
N LYS A 195 28.88 13.40 1.83
CA LYS A 195 28.18 12.82 0.69
C LYS A 195 27.12 11.87 1.23
N ILE A 196 25.92 11.95 0.67
CA ILE A 196 24.82 11.06 1.00
C ILE A 196 24.29 10.49 -0.30
N TYR A 197 24.09 9.19 -0.29
CA TYR A 197 23.55 8.42 -1.39
C TYR A 197 22.20 7.86 -0.98
N PHE A 198 21.23 7.88 -1.88
CA PHE A 198 19.88 7.37 -1.70
C PHE A 198 19.56 6.34 -2.78
N CYS A 199 18.88 5.27 -2.40
CA CYS A 199 18.30 4.30 -3.32
C CYS A 199 16.79 4.17 -3.02
N PHE A 200 15.97 4.59 -3.97
CA PHE A 200 14.51 4.53 -3.92
C PHE A 200 14.06 3.21 -4.55
N ILE A 201 13.70 2.24 -3.71
CA ILE A 201 13.30 0.90 -4.12
C ILE A 201 11.81 0.87 -4.49
N ASP A 202 11.51 0.21 -5.62
CA ASP A 202 10.14 -0.14 -6.03
C ASP A 202 10.02 -1.66 -6.10
N TYR A 203 8.97 -2.22 -5.51
CA TYR A 203 8.69 -3.66 -5.57
C TYR A 203 7.67 -3.95 -6.67
N ALA A 204 7.92 -5.00 -7.47
CA ALA A 204 6.99 -5.42 -8.50
C ALA A 204 5.73 -6.05 -7.87
N LYS A 205 4.64 -5.27 -7.85
CA LYS A 205 3.30 -5.70 -7.38
C LYS A 205 3.34 -6.27 -5.96
N ALA A 206 3.94 -5.53 -5.03
CA ALA A 206 4.28 -6.01 -3.68
C ALA A 206 3.11 -6.69 -2.94
N PHE A 207 1.93 -6.06 -2.94
CA PHE A 207 0.74 -6.62 -2.29
C PHE A 207 0.25 -7.89 -2.98
N ASP A 208 0.34 -7.99 -4.30
CA ASP A 208 -0.17 -9.12 -5.08
C ASP A 208 0.78 -10.34 -5.03
N CYS A 209 2.05 -10.13 -4.66
CA CYS A 209 3.10 -11.15 -4.63
C CYS A 209 3.34 -11.76 -3.24
N VAL A 210 2.59 -11.38 -2.21
CA VAL A 210 2.76 -11.95 -0.85
C VAL A 210 2.46 -13.44 -0.85
N ASP A 211 3.46 -14.26 -0.52
CA ASP A 211 3.28 -15.71 -0.38
C ASP A 211 2.52 -16.03 0.92
N HIS A 212 1.37 -16.71 0.81
CA HIS A 212 0.54 -17.06 1.96
C HIS A 212 1.22 -18.05 2.91
N ASN A 213 1.89 -19.08 2.38
CA ASN A 213 2.54 -20.10 3.22
C ASN A 213 3.67 -19.46 4.04
N LYS A 214 4.44 -18.55 3.42
CA LYS A 214 5.48 -17.79 4.13
C LYS A 214 4.88 -16.78 5.09
N LEU A 215 3.78 -16.12 4.73
CA LEU A 215 3.07 -15.20 5.63
C LEU A 215 2.69 -15.90 6.93
N TRP A 216 2.10 -17.10 6.90
CA TRP A 216 1.70 -17.82 8.11
C TRP A 216 2.91 -18.20 8.98
N LYS A 217 4.01 -18.65 8.36
CA LYS A 217 5.27 -18.93 9.08
C LYS A 217 5.81 -17.67 9.77
N ILE A 218 5.85 -16.55 9.05
CA ILE A 218 6.30 -15.25 9.56
C ILE A 218 5.44 -14.80 10.75
N LEU A 219 4.10 -14.91 10.66
CA LEU A 219 3.23 -14.51 11.77
C LEU A 219 3.53 -15.32 13.03
N LYS A 220 3.73 -16.64 12.89
CA LYS A 220 4.11 -17.52 14.02
C LYS A 220 5.47 -17.15 14.61
N GLU A 221 6.48 -16.92 13.76
CA GLU A 221 7.82 -16.53 14.20
C GLU A 221 7.83 -15.16 14.90
N MET A 222 6.93 -14.25 14.50
CA MET A 222 6.69 -12.98 15.19
C MET A 222 5.87 -13.12 16.48
N GLY A 223 5.55 -14.34 16.91
CA GLY A 223 4.84 -14.63 18.15
C GLY A 223 3.37 -14.24 18.11
N ILE A 224 2.74 -14.20 16.92
CA ILE A 224 1.30 -14.02 16.80
C ILE A 224 0.60 -15.34 17.17
N PRO A 225 -0.42 -15.31 18.05
CA PRO A 225 -1.11 -16.51 18.52
C PRO A 225 -1.60 -17.40 17.38
N ASP A 226 -1.49 -18.72 17.58
CA ASP A 226 -1.93 -19.72 16.61
C ASP A 226 -3.42 -19.58 16.28
N HIS A 227 -4.25 -19.18 17.24
CA HIS A 227 -5.66 -18.91 17.01
C HIS A 227 -5.86 -17.83 15.92
N LEU A 228 -5.20 -16.67 16.04
CA LEU A 228 -5.29 -15.60 15.04
C LEU A 228 -4.71 -16.04 13.69
N THR A 229 -3.55 -16.69 13.72
CA THR A 229 -2.89 -17.14 12.49
C THR A 229 -3.74 -18.16 11.74
N CYS A 230 -4.38 -19.11 12.43
CA CYS A 230 -5.26 -20.09 11.82
C CYS A 230 -6.54 -19.45 11.27
N LEU A 231 -7.15 -18.54 12.03
CA LEU A 231 -8.33 -17.79 11.59
C LEU A 231 -8.05 -17.03 10.27
N LEU A 232 -6.90 -16.36 10.17
CA LEU A 232 -6.47 -15.66 8.96
C LEU A 232 -6.16 -16.63 7.82
N ARG A 233 -5.43 -17.71 8.09
CA ARG A 233 -5.15 -18.73 7.09
C ARG A 233 -6.44 -19.29 6.48
N ASN A 234 -7.45 -19.59 7.30
CA ASN A 234 -8.73 -20.11 6.84
C ASN A 234 -9.57 -19.07 6.07
N LEU A 235 -9.36 -17.78 6.33
CA LEU A 235 -9.95 -16.71 5.51
C LEU A 235 -9.35 -16.70 4.10
N TYR A 236 -8.04 -16.90 3.98
CA TYR A 236 -7.30 -16.90 2.72
C TYR A 236 -7.44 -18.23 1.95
N ALA A 237 -7.72 -19.33 2.66
CA ALA A 237 -7.98 -20.63 2.06
C ALA A 237 -9.26 -20.63 1.19
N GLY A 238 -9.07 -20.86 -0.11
CA GLY A 238 -10.18 -20.92 -1.09
C GLY A 238 -10.84 -19.57 -1.32
N GLN A 239 -10.07 -18.48 -1.26
CA GLN A 239 -10.55 -17.17 -1.68
C GLN A 239 -10.78 -17.13 -3.17
N GLU A 240 -11.88 -16.48 -3.54
CA GLU A 240 -12.27 -16.28 -4.92
C GLU A 240 -12.38 -14.79 -5.22
N ALA A 241 -11.94 -14.39 -6.40
CA ALA A 241 -12.15 -13.05 -6.92
C ALA A 241 -12.81 -13.11 -8.29
N THR A 242 -13.46 -12.02 -8.64
CA THR A 242 -13.85 -11.69 -10.01
C THR A 242 -13.48 -10.24 -10.28
N VAL A 243 -13.16 -9.91 -11.53
CA VAL A 243 -12.94 -8.52 -11.96
C VAL A 243 -14.21 -7.97 -12.59
N LYS A 244 -14.66 -6.82 -12.08
CA LYS A 244 -15.77 -6.06 -12.67
C LYS A 244 -15.22 -4.83 -13.40
N THR A 245 -15.46 -4.80 -14.70
CA THR A 245 -15.08 -3.71 -15.62
C THR A 245 -16.33 -2.97 -16.12
N GLY A 246 -16.12 -1.89 -16.89
CA GLY A 246 -17.21 -1.23 -17.61
C GLY A 246 -17.87 -2.11 -18.69
N HIS A 247 -17.20 -3.18 -19.11
CA HIS A 247 -17.64 -4.10 -20.17
C HIS A 247 -18.28 -5.39 -19.63
N GLY A 248 -18.41 -5.51 -18.31
CA GLY A 248 -18.99 -6.67 -17.63
C GLY A 248 -18.10 -7.23 -16.54
N THR A 249 -18.53 -8.36 -15.98
CA THR A 249 -17.83 -9.09 -14.92
C THR A 249 -17.30 -10.39 -15.50
N ILE A 250 -16.07 -10.74 -15.16
CA ILE A 250 -15.43 -12.00 -15.61
C ILE A 250 -15.80 -13.16 -14.67
N ASP A 251 -15.39 -14.38 -15.02
CA ASP A 251 -15.64 -15.54 -14.19
C ASP A 251 -14.85 -15.49 -12.88
N TRP A 252 -15.30 -16.26 -11.89
CA TRP A 252 -14.60 -16.39 -10.62
C TRP A 252 -13.29 -17.15 -10.81
N PHE A 253 -12.20 -16.63 -10.23
CA PHE A 253 -10.91 -17.29 -10.18
C PHE A 253 -10.41 -17.40 -8.74
N GLN A 254 -9.55 -18.37 -8.49
CA GLN A 254 -8.96 -18.61 -7.17
C GLN A 254 -7.78 -17.67 -6.91
N ILE A 255 -7.70 -17.12 -5.69
CA ILE A 255 -6.57 -16.31 -5.23
C ILE A 255 -5.58 -17.23 -4.51
N GLY A 256 -4.43 -17.47 -5.14
CA GLY A 256 -3.38 -18.35 -4.62
C GLY A 256 -2.23 -17.64 -3.90
N LYS A 257 -2.10 -16.33 -4.08
CA LYS A 257 -1.11 -15.47 -3.41
C LYS A 257 -1.60 -14.03 -3.31
N GLY A 258 -0.86 -13.20 -2.61
CA GLY A 258 -1.13 -11.78 -2.42
C GLY A 258 -2.09 -11.47 -1.28
N VAL A 259 -2.10 -10.21 -0.86
CA VAL A 259 -3.07 -9.65 0.09
C VAL A 259 -3.95 -8.63 -0.65
N CYS A 260 -5.27 -8.77 -0.53
CA CYS A 260 -6.21 -7.99 -1.33
C CYS A 260 -6.08 -6.48 -1.04
N GLN A 261 -5.81 -5.67 -2.07
CA GLN A 261 -5.80 -4.21 -1.93
C GLN A 261 -7.21 -3.71 -1.60
N GLY A 262 -7.37 -2.91 -0.54
CA GLY A 262 -8.67 -2.46 -0.05
C GLY A 262 -9.29 -3.32 1.06
N CYS A 263 -8.71 -4.48 1.37
CA CYS A 263 -9.04 -5.21 2.60
C CYS A 263 -8.40 -4.51 3.82
N ILE A 264 -9.11 -4.51 4.95
CA ILE A 264 -8.73 -3.82 6.19
C ILE A 264 -7.47 -4.43 6.83
N LEU A 265 -7.24 -5.73 6.65
CA LEU A 265 -6.11 -6.45 7.23
C LEU A 265 -4.85 -6.39 6.37
N SER A 266 -4.97 -6.25 5.06
CA SER A 266 -3.83 -6.32 4.14
C SER A 266 -2.68 -5.38 4.51
N PRO A 267 -2.92 -4.11 4.93
CA PRO A 267 -1.83 -3.24 5.37
C PRO A 267 -1.06 -3.76 6.59
N CYS A 268 -1.77 -4.32 7.57
CA CYS A 268 -1.19 -4.90 8.78
C CYS A 268 -0.33 -6.12 8.45
N LEU A 269 -0.87 -7.03 7.63
CA LEU A 269 -0.19 -8.25 7.23
C LEU A 269 1.04 -7.94 6.37
N PHE A 270 0.91 -7.03 5.41
CA PHE A 270 2.03 -6.61 4.57
C PHE A 270 3.14 -5.95 5.39
N ASN A 271 2.81 -5.09 6.36
CA ASN A 271 3.82 -4.45 7.20
C ASN A 271 4.62 -5.48 8.02
N LEU A 272 3.97 -6.48 8.62
CA LEU A 272 4.64 -7.56 9.35
C LEU A 272 5.53 -8.39 8.43
N TYR A 273 4.99 -8.76 7.26
CA TYR A 273 5.72 -9.47 6.22
C TYR A 273 6.96 -8.69 5.75
N ALA A 274 6.81 -7.38 5.55
CA ALA A 274 7.89 -6.51 5.12
C ALA A 274 8.96 -6.33 6.20
N GLU A 275 8.54 -6.20 7.45
CA GLU A 275 9.47 -6.07 8.56
C GLU A 275 10.30 -7.34 8.76
N TYR A 276 9.72 -8.52 8.54
CA TYR A 276 10.45 -9.79 8.65
C TYR A 276 11.70 -9.82 7.77
N PHE A 277 11.57 -9.61 6.46
CA PHE A 277 12.72 -9.67 5.57
C PHE A 277 13.69 -8.48 5.77
N MET A 278 13.19 -7.32 6.20
CA MET A 278 14.03 -6.15 6.52
C MET A 278 14.92 -6.40 7.74
N ARG A 279 14.44 -7.16 8.73
CA ARG A 279 15.24 -7.60 9.87
C ARG A 279 16.28 -8.63 9.46
N ASN A 280 15.87 -9.61 8.67
CA ASN A 280 16.79 -10.65 8.17
C ASN A 280 17.88 -10.05 7.28
N ALA A 281 17.61 -8.94 6.58
CA ALA A 281 18.61 -8.19 5.83
C ALA A 281 19.65 -7.49 6.73
N GLY A 282 19.48 -7.54 8.06
CA GLY A 282 20.42 -7.02 9.05
C GLY A 282 20.49 -5.50 9.08
N LEU A 283 19.45 -4.79 8.62
CA LEU A 283 19.47 -3.33 8.55
C LEU A 283 19.62 -2.67 9.94
N GLY A 284 19.09 -3.29 11.00
CA GLY A 284 19.24 -2.75 12.37
C GLY A 284 20.66 -2.83 12.92
N GLU A 285 21.45 -3.80 12.46
CA GLU A 285 22.81 -4.08 12.94
C GLU A 285 23.89 -3.56 11.96
N ALA A 286 23.49 -3.17 10.76
CA ALA A 286 24.39 -2.65 9.75
C ALA A 286 25.08 -1.37 10.24
N GLN A 287 26.40 -1.32 10.08
CA GLN A 287 27.19 -0.10 10.28
C GLN A 287 27.00 0.91 9.14
N ALA A 288 26.61 0.43 7.97
CA ALA A 288 26.28 1.21 6.79
C ALA A 288 25.02 2.07 7.02
N GLY A 289 25.09 3.33 6.63
CA GLY A 289 24.02 4.31 6.85
C GLY A 289 24.56 5.71 7.10
N ILE A 290 23.70 6.58 7.63
CA ILE A 290 24.03 7.96 7.99
C ILE A 290 24.01 8.08 9.51
N LYS A 291 25.13 8.54 10.08
CA LYS A 291 25.25 8.70 11.54
C LYS A 291 24.70 10.06 11.97
N ILE A 292 23.57 10.06 12.66
CA ILE A 292 22.91 11.27 13.17
C ILE A 292 22.73 11.13 14.68
N ALA A 293 23.35 12.04 15.45
CA ALA A 293 23.24 12.10 16.90
C ALA A 293 23.45 10.73 17.61
N GLY A 294 24.45 9.96 17.14
CA GLY A 294 24.78 8.65 17.70
C GLY A 294 23.89 7.48 17.24
N ARG A 295 22.89 7.75 16.38
CA ARG A 295 22.08 6.71 15.74
C ARG A 295 22.50 6.52 14.29
N ASN A 296 22.41 5.29 13.79
CA ASN A 296 22.60 5.00 12.38
C ASN A 296 21.25 4.95 11.68
N VAL A 297 21.07 5.76 10.64
CA VAL A 297 19.84 5.80 9.82
C VAL A 297 20.20 5.34 8.42
N ASN A 298 19.66 4.19 8.00
CA ASN A 298 19.95 3.61 6.70
C ASN A 298 18.71 3.35 5.85
N ASN A 299 17.50 3.54 6.39
CA ASN A 299 16.28 3.42 5.62
C ASN A 299 15.14 4.31 6.15
N LEU A 300 14.28 4.76 5.24
CA LEU A 300 12.95 5.31 5.52
C LEU A 300 11.93 4.50 4.72
N ARG A 301 10.80 4.15 5.33
CA ARG A 301 9.80 3.26 4.74
C ARG A 301 8.38 3.80 4.89
N TYR A 302 7.58 3.55 3.87
CA TYR A 302 6.13 3.74 3.90
C TYR A 302 5.46 2.62 3.11
N ALA A 303 4.92 1.62 3.81
CA ALA A 303 4.42 0.40 3.20
C ALA A 303 5.53 -0.30 2.41
N ASP A 304 5.34 -0.53 1.11
CA ASP A 304 6.30 -1.12 0.18
C ASP A 304 7.37 -0.14 -0.29
N ASP A 305 7.06 1.16 -0.36
CA ASP A 305 8.03 2.19 -0.71
C ASP A 305 9.16 2.24 0.34
N THR A 306 10.38 1.89 -0.09
CA THR A 306 11.57 1.85 0.76
C THR A 306 12.65 2.73 0.16
N THR A 307 13.24 3.61 0.98
CA THR A 307 14.41 4.38 0.62
C THR A 307 15.57 3.98 1.49
N LEU A 308 16.60 3.40 0.88
CA LEU A 308 17.87 3.14 1.55
C LEU A 308 18.79 4.36 1.43
N MET A 309 19.69 4.52 2.39
CA MET A 309 20.66 5.59 2.37
C MET A 309 21.97 5.22 3.07
N ALA A 310 23.08 5.78 2.60
CA ALA A 310 24.41 5.60 3.19
C ALA A 310 25.35 6.77 2.86
N GLU A 311 26.50 6.84 3.56
CA GLU A 311 27.55 7.84 3.31
C GLU A 311 28.51 7.44 2.17
N SER A 312 28.47 6.19 1.70
CA SER A 312 29.21 5.71 0.52
C SER A 312 28.34 4.90 -0.45
N GLU A 313 28.78 4.86 -1.71
CA GLU A 313 28.11 4.13 -2.78
C GLU A 313 28.18 2.61 -2.55
N GLU A 314 29.32 2.14 -2.07
CA GLU A 314 29.58 0.72 -1.77
C GLU A 314 28.69 0.23 -0.62
N GLU A 315 28.53 1.04 0.43
CA GLU A 315 27.63 0.74 1.55
C GLU A 315 26.18 0.67 1.09
N LEU A 316 25.73 1.65 0.30
CA LEU A 316 24.37 1.66 -0.23
C LEU A 316 24.08 0.45 -1.11
N LYS A 317 25.02 0.08 -2.00
CA LYS A 317 24.91 -1.10 -2.83
C LYS A 317 24.86 -2.38 -2.00
N SER A 318 25.68 -2.48 -0.94
CA SER A 318 25.64 -3.62 -0.02
C SER A 318 24.27 -3.75 0.68
N LEU A 319 23.71 -2.64 1.17
CA LEU A 319 22.37 -2.63 1.78
C LEU A 319 21.30 -3.07 0.78
N LEU A 320 21.34 -2.56 -0.45
CA LEU A 320 20.39 -2.92 -1.50
C LEU A 320 20.45 -4.42 -1.85
N MET A 321 21.65 -4.99 -1.98
CA MET A 321 21.81 -6.41 -2.29
C MET A 321 21.27 -7.31 -1.16
N LYS A 322 21.50 -6.95 0.10
CA LYS A 322 20.94 -7.69 1.25
C LYS A 322 19.40 -7.64 1.26
N VAL A 323 18.83 -6.45 1.06
CA VAL A 323 17.36 -6.29 0.99
C VAL A 323 16.78 -7.07 -0.18
N LYS A 324 17.42 -7.02 -1.36
CA LYS A 324 17.02 -7.79 -2.55
C LYS A 324 16.97 -9.28 -2.22
N GLU A 325 18.08 -9.85 -1.74
CA GLU A 325 18.19 -11.28 -1.44
C GLU A 325 17.12 -11.75 -0.46
N GLU A 326 16.94 -11.04 0.65
CA GLU A 326 15.95 -11.42 1.68
C GLU A 326 14.51 -11.22 1.21
N SER A 327 14.23 -10.18 0.42
CA SER A 327 12.90 -9.97 -0.15
C SER A 327 12.55 -11.04 -1.19
N GLU A 328 13.51 -11.50 -1.98
CA GLU A 328 13.32 -12.57 -2.97
C GLU A 328 13.05 -13.92 -2.30
N LYS A 329 13.70 -14.21 -1.16
CA LYS A 329 13.43 -15.39 -0.34
C LYS A 329 11.97 -15.47 0.09
N VAL A 330 11.31 -14.34 0.34
CA VAL A 330 9.88 -14.31 0.64
C VAL A 330 8.99 -14.21 -0.60
N GLY A 331 9.53 -13.85 -1.77
CA GLY A 331 8.81 -13.81 -3.05
C GLY A 331 8.52 -12.41 -3.55
N LEU A 332 9.08 -11.39 -2.92
CA LEU A 332 9.01 -10.00 -3.37
C LEU A 332 10.23 -9.68 -4.23
N LYS A 333 9.99 -9.26 -5.47
CA LYS A 333 11.04 -8.89 -6.42
C LYS A 333 11.13 -7.39 -6.58
N LEU A 334 12.36 -6.88 -6.65
CA LEU A 334 12.59 -5.48 -6.98
C LEU A 334 12.23 -5.22 -8.44
N ASN A 335 11.64 -4.06 -8.70
CA ASN A 335 11.52 -3.51 -10.04
C ASN A 335 12.73 -2.61 -10.30
N ILE A 336 13.78 -3.17 -10.91
CA ILE A 336 15.04 -2.46 -11.13
C ILE A 336 14.84 -1.22 -12.02
N GLN A 337 14.01 -1.33 -13.06
CA GLN A 337 13.68 -0.21 -13.96
C GLN A 337 13.01 0.98 -13.25
N LYS A 338 12.25 0.73 -12.19
CA LYS A 338 11.60 1.77 -11.39
C LYS A 338 12.42 2.21 -10.18
N THR A 339 13.36 1.38 -9.75
CA THR A 339 14.31 1.73 -8.70
C THR A 339 15.22 2.85 -9.19
N LYS A 340 15.45 3.87 -8.36
CA LYS A 340 16.26 5.04 -8.72
C LYS A 340 17.33 5.29 -7.67
N ILE A 341 18.46 5.84 -8.11
CA ILE A 341 19.55 6.25 -7.22
C ILE A 341 19.79 7.75 -7.35
N MET A 342 20.07 8.41 -6.23
CA MET A 342 20.33 9.84 -6.18
C MET A 342 21.44 10.09 -5.17
N ALA A 343 22.32 11.05 -5.43
CA ALA A 343 23.38 11.42 -4.50
C ALA A 343 23.57 12.93 -4.41
N CYS A 344 23.95 13.40 -3.22
CA CYS A 344 24.46 14.76 -3.01
C CYS A 344 25.91 14.94 -3.51
N GLY A 345 26.46 13.96 -4.23
CA GLY A 345 27.80 13.95 -4.81
C GLY A 345 27.82 13.18 -6.15
N PRO A 346 29.01 12.92 -6.72
CA PRO A 346 29.12 12.07 -7.91
C PRO A 346 28.57 10.68 -7.62
N ILE A 347 27.81 10.13 -8.57
CA ILE A 347 27.24 8.78 -8.50
C ILE A 347 27.56 8.05 -9.80
N THR A 348 27.90 6.77 -9.69
CA THR A 348 28.04 5.90 -10.87
C THR A 348 26.76 5.10 -11.09
N SER A 349 26.47 4.76 -12.34
CA SER A 349 25.37 3.85 -12.67
C SER A 349 25.68 2.45 -12.16
N TRP A 350 24.70 1.78 -11.56
CA TRP A 350 24.86 0.38 -11.14
C TRP A 350 24.18 -0.56 -12.12
N GLU A 351 24.73 -1.76 -12.25
CA GLU A 351 24.01 -2.89 -12.83
C GLU A 351 23.64 -3.88 -11.74
N ILE A 352 22.39 -4.34 -11.76
CA ILE A 352 21.82 -5.38 -10.90
C ILE A 352 21.06 -6.32 -11.82
N ASP A 353 21.40 -7.61 -11.81
CA ASP A 353 20.80 -8.64 -12.66
C ASP A 353 20.78 -8.31 -14.17
N GLY A 354 21.80 -7.58 -14.64
CA GLY A 354 21.90 -7.14 -16.04
C GLY A 354 21.02 -5.94 -16.40
N GLU A 355 20.33 -5.35 -15.43
CA GLU A 355 19.56 -4.12 -15.58
C GLU A 355 20.27 -2.93 -14.92
N THR A 356 20.30 -1.79 -15.60
CA THR A 356 20.91 -0.56 -15.06
C THR A 356 19.95 0.17 -14.12
N VAL A 357 20.41 0.47 -12.91
CA VAL A 357 19.69 1.34 -11.98
C VAL A 357 19.92 2.79 -12.38
N GLU A 358 18.85 3.50 -12.74
CA GLU A 358 18.93 4.88 -13.23
C GLU A 358 19.35 5.85 -12.11
N ALA A 359 20.41 6.61 -12.37
CA ALA A 359 20.82 7.74 -11.54
C ALA A 359 20.08 9.02 -11.91
N VAL A 360 19.49 9.67 -10.92
CA VAL A 360 18.67 10.88 -11.07
C VAL A 360 19.17 12.02 -10.22
N SER A 361 18.95 13.26 -10.67
CA SER A 361 19.24 14.48 -9.90
C SER A 361 18.09 14.90 -8.97
N ASP A 362 16.88 14.41 -9.26
CA ASP A 362 15.68 14.64 -8.47
C ASP A 362 14.73 13.44 -8.52
N PHE A 363 13.91 13.30 -7.48
CA PHE A 363 12.95 12.21 -7.34
C PHE A 363 11.64 12.68 -6.70
N ILE A 364 10.50 12.12 -7.13
CA ILE A 364 9.20 12.38 -6.50
C ILE A 364 9.02 11.42 -5.33
N PHE A 365 9.46 11.84 -4.16
CA PHE A 365 9.39 11.11 -2.91
C PHE A 365 8.06 11.35 -2.19
N TRP A 366 7.20 10.33 -2.12
CA TRP A 366 5.85 10.38 -1.54
C TRP A 366 5.04 11.64 -1.89
N GLY A 367 5.15 12.02 -3.17
CA GLY A 367 4.45 13.14 -3.76
C GLY A 367 5.24 14.46 -3.77
N SER A 368 6.31 14.62 -2.97
CA SER A 368 7.18 15.80 -2.95
C SER A 368 8.42 15.62 -3.83
N LYS A 369 8.81 16.64 -4.61
CA LYS A 369 10.06 16.61 -5.37
C LYS A 369 11.24 16.90 -4.44
N ILE A 370 12.14 15.93 -4.33
CA ILE A 370 13.40 16.05 -3.60
C ILE A 370 14.52 16.17 -4.64
N THR A 371 15.43 17.11 -4.42
CA THR A 371 16.60 17.34 -5.29
C THR A 371 17.88 16.99 -4.53
N ALA A 372 18.90 16.55 -5.26
CA ALA A 372 20.22 16.23 -4.69
C ALA A 372 20.88 17.40 -3.93
N ASP A 373 20.60 18.63 -4.35
CA ASP A 373 21.07 19.84 -3.67
C ASP A 373 20.17 20.27 -2.50
N GLY A 374 19.00 19.66 -2.30
CA GLY A 374 18.05 20.03 -1.26
C GLY A 374 17.32 21.37 -1.49
N ASP A 375 17.38 21.96 -2.69
CA ASP A 375 16.66 23.19 -3.01
C ASP A 375 15.15 22.94 -3.16
N CYS A 376 14.36 23.52 -2.26
CA CYS A 376 12.90 23.40 -2.28
C CYS A 376 12.24 24.22 -3.41
N SER A 377 12.96 25.14 -4.08
CA SER A 377 12.37 26.04 -5.08
C SER A 377 11.72 25.28 -6.26
N HIS A 378 12.28 24.13 -6.63
CA HIS A 378 11.73 23.28 -7.69
C HIS A 378 10.40 22.63 -7.29
N GLU A 379 10.27 22.18 -6.04
CA GLU A 379 9.00 21.64 -5.53
C GLU A 379 7.95 22.73 -5.36
N ILE A 380 8.32 23.91 -4.87
CA ILE A 380 7.39 25.05 -4.75
C ILE A 380 6.80 25.39 -6.12
N LYS A 381 7.65 25.52 -7.15
CA LYS A 381 7.21 25.75 -8.53
C LYS A 381 6.28 24.62 -9.02
N ARG A 382 6.64 23.36 -8.77
CA ARG A 382 5.83 22.19 -9.13
C ARG A 382 4.45 22.22 -8.46
N ARG A 383 4.36 22.55 -7.17
CA ARG A 383 3.10 22.67 -6.42
C ARG A 383 2.20 23.77 -6.96
N LEU A 384 2.77 24.92 -7.30
CA LEU A 384 2.04 26.01 -7.95
C LEU A 384 1.48 25.59 -9.32
N LEU A 385 2.26 24.85 -10.11
CA LEU A 385 1.81 24.31 -11.40
C LEU A 385 0.70 23.26 -11.22
N LEU A 386 0.80 22.38 -10.23
CA LEU A 386 -0.26 21.41 -9.90
C LEU A 386 -1.53 22.11 -9.45
N GLY A 387 -1.43 23.12 -8.58
CA GLY A 387 -2.57 23.95 -8.17
C GLY A 387 -3.22 24.67 -9.36
N ARG A 388 -2.42 25.23 -10.26
CA ARG A 388 -2.92 25.84 -11.51
C ARG A 388 -3.65 24.80 -12.38
N LYS A 389 -3.13 23.58 -12.50
CA LYS A 389 -3.80 22.50 -13.24
C LYS A 389 -5.16 22.16 -12.64
N VAL A 390 -5.29 22.10 -11.31
CA VAL A 390 -6.58 21.89 -10.65
C VAL A 390 -7.53 23.05 -10.96
N MET A 391 -7.05 24.30 -10.90
CA MET A 391 -7.86 25.46 -11.26
C MET A 391 -8.36 25.39 -12.71
N THR A 392 -7.50 24.99 -13.65
CA THR A 392 -7.87 24.80 -15.07
C THR A 392 -8.90 23.69 -15.24
N ASN A 393 -8.80 22.58 -14.50
CA ASN A 393 -9.81 21.50 -14.57
C ASN A 393 -11.19 21.95 -14.05
N LEU A 394 -11.24 22.98 -13.20
CA LEU A 394 -12.45 23.58 -12.66
C LEU A 394 -12.91 24.82 -13.45
N ASP A 395 -12.30 25.11 -14.60
CA ASP A 395 -12.57 26.32 -15.38
C ASP A 395 -14.05 26.44 -15.80
N SER A 396 -14.70 25.33 -16.13
CA SER A 396 -16.15 25.30 -16.43
C SER A 396 -17.00 25.73 -15.23
N ILE A 397 -16.62 25.33 -14.03
CA ILE A 397 -17.28 25.72 -12.77
C ILE A 397 -17.02 27.20 -12.48
N PHE A 398 -15.76 27.65 -12.60
CA PHE A 398 -15.39 29.03 -12.29
C PHE A 398 -15.97 30.05 -13.28
N LYS A 399 -16.11 29.68 -14.56
CA LYS A 399 -16.74 30.51 -15.60
C LYS A 399 -18.27 30.45 -15.58
N SER A 400 -18.87 29.43 -14.96
CA SER A 400 -20.33 29.29 -14.91
C SER A 400 -20.98 30.46 -14.17
N ARG A 401 -21.93 31.15 -14.82
CA ARG A 401 -22.75 32.20 -14.18
C ARG A 401 -23.82 31.62 -13.24
N ALA A 402 -24.13 30.34 -13.35
CA ALA A 402 -25.10 29.66 -12.50
C ALA A 402 -24.56 29.35 -11.09
N ILE A 403 -23.24 29.42 -10.89
CA ILE A 403 -22.59 29.14 -9.61
C ILE A 403 -22.17 30.46 -8.96
N THR A 404 -22.59 30.66 -7.71
CA THR A 404 -22.31 31.89 -6.97
C THR A 404 -20.82 32.03 -6.66
N LEU A 405 -20.33 33.27 -6.55
CA LEU A 405 -18.94 33.53 -6.16
C LEU A 405 -18.57 32.90 -4.81
N PRO A 406 -19.41 32.98 -3.75
CA PRO A 406 -19.13 32.29 -2.49
C PRO A 406 -18.92 30.78 -2.65
N ALA A 407 -19.75 30.10 -3.46
CA ALA A 407 -19.59 28.67 -3.71
C ALA A 407 -18.28 28.35 -4.44
N LYS A 408 -17.90 29.17 -5.44
CA LYS A 408 -16.62 29.03 -6.15
C LYS A 408 -15.43 29.18 -5.20
N VAL A 409 -15.44 30.21 -4.35
CA VAL A 409 -14.39 30.42 -3.34
C VAL A 409 -14.35 29.26 -2.35
N HIS A 410 -15.51 28.74 -1.96
CA HIS A 410 -15.60 27.59 -1.07
C HIS A 410 -15.00 26.33 -1.69
N LEU A 411 -15.05 26.15 -3.01
CA LEU A 411 -14.43 25.02 -3.72
C LEU A 411 -12.90 25.11 -3.80
N VAL A 412 -12.33 26.32 -3.85
CA VAL A 412 -10.87 26.50 -3.93
C VAL A 412 -10.17 25.92 -2.70
N LYS A 413 -10.73 26.15 -1.51
CA LYS A 413 -10.14 25.69 -0.24
C LYS A 413 -9.95 24.16 -0.16
N PRO A 414 -10.94 23.29 -0.43
CA PRO A 414 -10.77 21.84 -0.39
C PRO A 414 -10.12 21.25 -1.64
N MET A 415 -10.21 21.89 -2.81
CA MET A 415 -9.73 21.29 -4.07
C MET A 415 -8.30 21.72 -4.43
N VAL A 416 -7.93 22.96 -4.15
CA VAL A 416 -6.68 23.57 -4.65
C VAL A 416 -5.64 23.68 -3.55
N PHE A 417 -6.02 24.17 -2.37
CA PHE A 417 -5.06 24.42 -1.30
C PHE A 417 -4.34 23.14 -0.83
N PRO A 418 -5.01 21.97 -0.66
CA PRO A 418 -4.30 20.75 -0.29
C PRO A 418 -3.25 20.35 -1.32
N VAL A 419 -3.48 20.59 -2.61
CA VAL A 419 -2.52 20.27 -3.67
C VAL A 419 -1.31 21.19 -3.62
N VAL A 420 -1.52 22.48 -3.38
CA VAL A 420 -0.46 23.51 -3.31
C VAL A 420 0.36 23.41 -2.02
N MET A 421 -0.30 23.13 -0.88
CA MET A 421 0.32 23.17 0.45
C MET A 421 0.84 21.81 0.92
N TYR A 422 0.64 20.72 0.18
CA TYR A 422 1.12 19.42 0.61
C TYR A 422 2.65 19.42 0.76
N GLY A 423 3.13 19.13 1.97
CA GLY A 423 4.55 19.07 2.30
C GLY A 423 5.21 20.44 2.46
N CYS A 424 4.46 21.55 2.53
CA CYS A 424 5.07 22.87 2.70
C CYS A 424 5.75 23.04 4.08
N GLU A 425 5.31 22.28 5.08
CA GLU A 425 5.91 22.26 6.41
C GLU A 425 7.35 21.72 6.43
N SER A 426 7.76 20.99 5.38
CA SER A 426 9.11 20.42 5.28
C SER A 426 10.07 21.26 4.45
N TRP A 427 9.63 22.40 3.89
CA TRP A 427 10.49 23.23 3.05
C TRP A 427 11.51 24.01 3.87
N THR A 428 12.75 24.03 3.40
CA THR A 428 13.82 24.81 4.01
C THR A 428 13.66 26.28 3.63
N VAL A 429 13.45 27.15 4.63
CA VAL A 429 13.41 28.60 4.46
C VAL A 429 14.85 29.13 4.32
N LYS A 430 15.12 29.91 3.28
CA LYS A 430 16.40 30.57 3.06
C LYS A 430 16.46 31.86 3.88
N LYS A 431 17.68 32.29 4.25
CA LYS A 431 17.89 33.56 4.97
C LYS A 431 17.31 34.79 4.25
N ALA A 432 17.20 34.74 2.91
CA ALA A 432 16.61 35.82 2.11
C ALA A 432 15.06 35.86 2.14
N GLU A 433 14.43 34.87 2.77
CA GLU A 433 12.98 34.72 2.89
C GLU A 433 12.47 35.06 4.32
N HIS A 434 13.41 35.42 5.22
CA HIS A 434 13.17 36.09 6.50
C HIS A 434 13.34 37.60 6.32
#